data_AF-A0A949ARM8-F1
#
_entry.id   AF-A0A949ARM8-F1
#
_cell.length_a   1.000
_cell.length_b   1.000
_cell.length_c   1.000
_cell.angle_alpha   90.00
_cell.angle_beta   90.00
_cell.angle_gamma   90.00
#
_symmetry.space_group_name_H-M   'P 1'
#
loop_
_entity.id
_entity.type
_entity.pdbx_description
1 polymer ?
#
loop_
_entity_poly.entity_id
_entity_poly.type
_entity_poly.pdbx_seq_one_letter_code
_entity_poly.pdbx_strand_id
1 'polypeptide(L)'
;MLTAMSLMLPAAAVAASGDALFLQSCGACHKKGGKAAIVNPADKAGTVWEKYFARGRHPVDMGMSDADLQAVVKYLVKHAADSDQPAAAVIPK
;
A
#
# COMPACT_ATOMS: atom_id res chain seq x y z
N MET A 1 -17.64 48.02 10.43
CA MET A 1 -16.48 47.22 9.96
C MET A 1 -16.83 45.76 10.13
N LEU A 2 -17.22 45.06 9.06
CA LEU A 2 -17.40 43.60 9.07
C LEU A 2 -16.17 42.98 8.42
N THR A 3 -15.25 42.46 9.23
CA THR A 3 -14.18 41.59 8.74
C THR A 3 -14.74 40.18 8.60
N ALA A 4 -15.08 39.80 7.37
CA ALA A 4 -15.34 38.42 7.01
C ALA A 4 -14.02 37.63 7.14
N MET A 5 -13.92 36.82 8.19
CA MET A 5 -12.76 35.96 8.40
C MET A 5 -12.95 34.71 7.53
N SER A 6 -12.39 34.75 6.32
CA SER A 6 -12.36 33.61 5.40
C SER A 6 -11.51 32.50 6.02
N LEU A 7 -12.17 31.41 6.44
CA LEU A 7 -11.50 30.14 6.74
C LEU A 7 -10.97 29.56 5.42
N MET A 8 -9.69 29.78 5.14
CA MET A 8 -8.98 28.93 4.19
C MET A 8 -8.66 27.60 4.90
N LEU A 9 -9.45 26.56 4.62
CA LEU A 9 -9.03 25.20 4.93
C LEU A 9 -7.75 24.91 4.13
N PRO A 10 -6.62 24.54 4.75
CA PRO A 10 -5.51 24.00 4.00
C PRO A 10 -6.01 22.72 3.34
N ALA A 11 -5.76 22.57 2.03
CA ALA A 11 -5.93 21.29 1.37
C ALA A 11 -4.99 20.29 2.07
N ALA A 12 -5.51 19.54 3.02
CA ALA A 12 -4.84 18.36 3.52
C ALA A 12 -4.63 17.47 2.30
N ALA A 13 -3.38 17.29 1.89
CA ALA A 13 -3.02 16.30 0.89
C ALA A 13 -3.68 15.00 1.34
N VAL A 14 -4.68 14.53 0.57
CA VAL A 14 -5.37 13.28 0.85
C VAL A 14 -4.33 12.20 0.67
N ALA A 15 -3.72 11.75 1.77
CA ALA A 15 -2.77 10.66 1.74
C ALA A 15 -3.47 9.47 1.08
N ALA A 16 -2.92 8.99 -0.04
CA ALA A 16 -3.47 7.83 -0.72
C ALA A 16 -3.52 6.67 0.28
N SER A 17 -4.67 6.01 0.38
CA SER A 17 -4.85 4.90 1.30
C SER A 17 -3.96 3.72 0.88
N GLY A 18 -3.50 2.92 1.84
CA GLY A 18 -2.53 1.86 1.58
C GLY A 18 -3.01 0.80 0.57
N ASP A 19 -4.33 0.60 0.46
CA ASP A 19 -4.97 -0.24 -0.56
C ASP A 19 -4.86 0.36 -1.96
N ALA A 20 -5.09 1.67 -2.10
CA ALA A 20 -4.93 2.38 -3.37
C ALA A 20 -3.48 2.36 -3.84
N LEU A 21 -2.53 2.62 -2.94
CA LEU A 21 -1.09 2.52 -3.21
C LEU A 21 -0.67 1.09 -3.61
N PHE A 22 -1.19 0.08 -2.92
CA PHE A 22 -0.91 -1.32 -3.25
C PHE A 22 -1.39 -1.67 -4.68
N LEU A 23 -2.62 -1.31 -5.02
CA LEU A 23 -3.19 -1.54 -6.35
C LEU A 23 -2.43 -0.77 -7.44
N GLN A 24 -2.15 0.51 -7.21
CA GLN A 24 -1.55 1.38 -8.22
C GLN A 24 -0.07 1.06 -8.45
N SER A 25 0.71 0.89 -7.37
CA SER A 25 2.16 0.72 -7.45
C SER A 25 2.57 -0.75 -7.53
N CYS A 26 2.09 -1.60 -6.62
CA CYS A 26 2.48 -3.02 -6.62
C CYS A 26 1.80 -3.76 -7.78
N GLY A 27 0.53 -3.43 -8.06
CA GLY A 27 -0.23 -3.97 -9.19
C GLY A 27 0.33 -3.59 -10.57
N ALA A 28 1.22 -2.60 -10.67
CA ALA A 28 1.88 -2.27 -11.94
C ALA A 28 2.72 -3.44 -12.48
N CYS A 29 3.39 -4.17 -11.59
CA CYS A 29 4.24 -5.32 -11.92
C CYS A 29 3.61 -6.66 -11.56
N HIS A 30 2.91 -6.75 -10.42
CA HIS A 30 2.34 -7.98 -9.86
C HIS A 30 0.92 -8.27 -10.35
N LYS A 31 0.61 -7.96 -11.60
CA LYS A 31 -0.68 -8.25 -12.26
C LYS A 31 -0.57 -9.41 -13.24
N LYS A 32 -1.71 -9.93 -13.70
CA LYS A 32 -1.76 -10.92 -14.78
C LYS A 32 -0.98 -10.47 -16.01
N GLY A 33 -0.08 -11.32 -16.49
CA GLY A 33 0.81 -11.02 -17.63
C GLY A 33 1.81 -9.90 -17.34
N GLY A 34 1.95 -9.49 -16.08
CA GLY A 34 2.90 -8.49 -15.62
C GLY A 34 4.32 -9.03 -15.55
N LYS A 35 5.21 -8.18 -15.02
CA LYS A 35 6.66 -8.46 -14.94
C LYS A 35 7.02 -9.38 -13.77
N ALA A 36 6.09 -9.62 -12.85
CA ALA A 36 6.30 -10.43 -11.65
C ALA A 36 5.07 -11.29 -11.37
N ALA A 37 5.28 -12.36 -10.60
CA ALA A 37 4.19 -13.21 -10.12
C ALA A 37 3.17 -12.38 -9.33
N ILE A 38 1.89 -12.69 -9.45
CA ILE A 38 0.83 -11.97 -8.74
C ILE A 38 1.02 -12.13 -7.24
N VAL A 39 0.77 -11.04 -6.51
CA VAL A 39 0.89 -10.99 -5.06
C VAL A 39 -0.32 -10.30 -4.45
N ASN A 40 -0.79 -10.80 -3.31
CA ASN A 40 -1.92 -10.29 -2.54
C ASN A 40 -1.61 -10.29 -1.04
N PRO A 41 -2.26 -9.43 -0.24
CA PRO A 41 -2.04 -9.37 1.21
C PRO A 41 -2.10 -10.75 1.90
N ALA A 42 -3.09 -11.58 1.56
CA ALA A 42 -3.29 -12.90 2.15
C ALA A 42 -2.30 -13.99 1.66
N ASP A 43 -1.32 -13.66 0.81
CA ASP A 43 -0.31 -14.63 0.37
C ASP A 43 0.74 -14.92 1.46
N LYS A 44 0.83 -14.07 2.50
CA LYS A 44 1.80 -14.21 3.58
C LYS A 44 1.20 -13.75 4.91
N ALA A 45 1.79 -14.24 6.01
CA ALA A 45 1.54 -13.74 7.34
C ALA A 45 2.08 -12.30 7.51
N GLY A 46 1.47 -11.50 8.40
CA GLY A 46 1.81 -10.10 8.60
C GLY A 46 3.29 -9.90 8.95
N THR A 47 3.82 -10.73 9.85
CA THR A 47 5.25 -10.67 10.24
C THR A 47 6.22 -10.99 9.11
N VAL A 48 5.78 -11.74 8.09
CA VAL A 48 6.59 -12.00 6.89
C VAL A 48 6.64 -10.76 6.01
N TRP A 49 5.51 -10.04 5.87
CA TRP A 49 5.48 -8.76 5.15
C TRP A 49 6.39 -7.72 5.78
N GLU A 50 6.29 -7.51 7.09
CA GLU A 50 7.14 -6.56 7.82
C GLU A 50 8.63 -6.87 7.60
N LYS A 51 9.03 -8.12 7.83
CA LYS A 51 10.43 -8.55 7.67
C LYS A 51 10.91 -8.46 6.22
N TYR A 52 10.05 -8.68 5.24
CA TYR A 52 10.41 -8.60 3.83
C TYR A 52 10.83 -7.17 3.46
N PHE A 53 10.01 -6.18 3.82
CA PHE A 53 10.28 -4.78 3.49
C PHE A 53 11.33 -4.14 4.41
N ALA A 54 11.34 -4.46 5.70
CA ALA A 54 12.38 -3.99 6.63
C ALA A 54 13.79 -4.45 6.23
N ARG A 55 13.90 -5.56 5.48
CA ARG A 55 15.18 -6.09 4.97
C ARG A 55 15.47 -5.69 3.53
N GLY A 56 14.66 -4.82 2.92
CA GLY A 56 14.85 -4.37 1.54
C GLY A 56 14.87 -5.51 0.51
N ARG A 57 14.05 -6.56 0.69
CA ARG A 57 14.10 -7.76 -0.17
C ARG A 57 13.36 -7.63 -1.50
N HIS A 58 12.84 -6.45 -1.83
CA HIS A 58 12.26 -6.20 -3.14
C HIS A 58 13.39 -6.09 -4.18
N PRO A 59 13.39 -6.91 -5.25
CA PRO A 59 14.57 -7.07 -6.12
C PRO A 59 14.79 -5.89 -7.08
N VAL A 60 13.85 -4.96 -7.15
CA VAL A 60 13.93 -3.76 -7.99
C VAL A 60 13.54 -2.53 -7.17
N ASP A 61 14.06 -1.38 -7.57
CA ASP A 61 13.58 -0.10 -7.06
C ASP A 61 12.13 0.12 -7.51
N MET A 62 11.27 0.47 -6.56
CA MET A 62 9.84 0.72 -6.78
C MET A 62 9.55 2.20 -7.03
N GLY A 63 10.53 3.09 -6.86
CA GLY A 63 10.35 4.53 -6.98
C GLY A 63 9.32 5.10 -5.99
N MET A 64 9.18 4.45 -4.84
CA MET A 64 8.19 4.77 -3.81
C MET A 64 8.86 5.45 -2.62
N SER A 65 8.19 6.44 -2.02
CA SER A 65 8.69 7.07 -0.79
C SER A 65 8.61 6.11 0.41
N ASP A 66 9.42 6.32 1.44
CA ASP A 66 9.35 5.52 2.67
C ASP A 66 7.97 5.61 3.36
N ALA A 67 7.30 6.76 3.24
CA ALA A 67 5.97 6.97 3.80
C ALA A 67 4.90 6.15 3.08
N ASP A 68 4.93 6.14 1.75
CA ASP A 68 4.01 5.34 0.93
C ASP A 68 4.28 3.85 1.13
N LEU A 69 5.55 3.45 1.22
CA LEU A 69 5.91 2.07 1.51
C LEU A 69 5.38 1.64 2.87
N GLN A 70 5.50 2.47 3.91
CA GLN A 70 4.91 2.19 5.21
C GLN A 70 3.38 2.08 5.15
N ALA A 71 2.70 2.89 4.35
CA ALA A 71 1.25 2.79 4.16
C ALA A 71 0.85 1.45 3.50
N VAL A 72 1.60 1.01 2.47
CA VAL A 72 1.40 -0.30 1.84
C VAL A 72 1.69 -1.44 2.81
N VAL A 73 2.78 -1.38 3.60
CA VAL A 73 3.10 -2.42 4.58
C VAL A 73 2.00 -2.54 5.64
N LYS A 74 1.48 -1.42 6.16
CA LYS A 74 0.34 -1.43 7.09
C LYS A 74 -0.89 -2.10 6.47
N TYR A 75 -1.16 -1.83 5.20
CA TYR A 75 -2.25 -2.48 4.48
C TYR A 75 -2.02 -4.00 4.33
N LEU A 76 -0.83 -4.41 3.90
CA LEU A 76 -0.45 -5.81 3.76
C LEU A 76 -0.55 -6.59 5.08
N VAL A 77 -0.12 -5.99 6.19
CA VAL A 77 -0.21 -6.60 7.53
C VAL A 77 -1.66 -6.68 8.01
N LYS A 78 -2.43 -5.61 7.85
CA LYS A 78 -3.86 -5.57 8.25
C LYS A 78 -4.71 -6.62 7.52
N HIS A 79 -4.32 -6.96 6.30
CA HIS A 79 -5.04 -7.90 5.43
C HIS A 79 -4.25 -9.19 5.15
N ALA A 80 -3.27 -9.49 6.00
CA ALA A 80 -2.42 -10.67 5.91
C ALA A 80 -3.21 -11.98 6.07
N ALA A 81 -2.58 -13.10 5.72
CA ALA A 81 -3.17 -14.44 5.80
C ALA A 81 -3.64 -14.81 7.23
N ASP A 82 -2.92 -14.31 8.23
CA ASP A 82 -3.14 -14.54 9.67
C ASP A 82 -3.88 -13.37 10.35
N SER A 83 -4.45 -12.44 9.57
CA SER A 83 -5.27 -11.34 10.09
C SER A 83 -6.74 -11.74 10.23
N ASP A 84 -7.52 -10.92 10.95
CA ASP A 84 -8.98 -11.07 11.03
C ASP A 84 -9.69 -10.68 9.71
N GLN A 85 -8.98 -10.06 8.75
CA GLN A 85 -9.53 -9.56 7.49
C GLN A 85 -8.63 -9.87 6.27
N PRO A 86 -8.32 -11.14 5.98
CA PRO A 86 -7.41 -11.51 4.90
C PRO A 86 -7.96 -11.09 3.53
N ALA A 87 -7.09 -10.57 2.65
CA ALA A 87 -7.46 -10.20 1.28
C ALA A 87 -6.62 -10.96 0.23
N ALA A 88 -7.24 -11.90 -0.51
CA ALA A 88 -6.55 -12.84 -1.40
C ALA A 88 -6.65 -12.53 -2.91
N ALA A 89 -7.40 -11.50 -3.30
CA ALA A 89 -7.70 -11.20 -4.72
C ALA A 89 -7.85 -9.69 -4.99
N VAL A 90 -7.02 -8.88 -4.33
CA VAL A 90 -6.97 -7.43 -4.54
C VAL A 90 -6.38 -7.12 -5.91
N ILE A 91 -5.22 -7.72 -6.24
CA ILE A 91 -4.72 -7.74 -7.61
C ILE A 91 -5.28 -8.99 -8.30
N PRO A 92 -6.14 -8.83 -9.33
CA PRO A 92 -6.82 -9.95 -9.97
C PRO A 92 -5.87 -10.84 -10.78
N LYS A 93 -6.21 -12.13 -10.83
CA LYS A 93 -5.46 -13.19 -11.52
C LYS A 93 -5.61 -13.24 -13.04
#